data_AF-C6E623-F1
#
_entry.id   AF-C6E623-F1
#
_cell.length_a   1.000
_cell.length_b   1.000
_cell.length_c   1.000
_cell.angle_alpha   90.00
_cell.angle_beta   90.00
_cell.angle_gamma   90.00
#
_symmetry.space_group_name_H-M   'P 1'
#
loop_
_entity.id
_entity.type
_entity.pdbx_description
1 polymer ?
#
loop_
_entity_poly.entity_id
_entity_poly.type
_entity_poly.pdbx_seq_one_letter_code
_entity_poly.pdbx_strand_id
1 'polypeptide(L)'
;MAELNAYLTALLQQSPMLGVAVMMNNYFHDVATAMLAASAFCLYAAHRVQESLNTPDAALFFLKTHRVMVRFFRFAFWWIILGGVPRTVFYASFEWNHFADKQQVPALMVKHVLMAVLVVWGVVAWRRLKAKVALLSQSLAPELRVKLDAEK
;
A
#
# COMPACT_ATOMS: atom_id res chain seq x y z
N MET A 1 -21.78 -10.45 18.56
CA MET A 1 -21.30 -10.62 17.17
C MET A 1 -22.40 -11.05 16.21
N ALA A 2 -23.17 -12.10 16.53
CA ALA A 2 -24.28 -12.55 15.67
C ALA A 2 -25.37 -11.48 15.43
N GLU A 3 -25.82 -10.79 16.48
CA GLU A 3 -26.82 -9.71 16.37
C GLU A 3 -26.31 -8.50 15.58
N LEU A 4 -25.04 -8.11 15.79
CA LEU A 4 -24.40 -7.04 15.03
C LEU A 4 -24.34 -7.37 13.53
N ASN A 5 -23.98 -8.61 13.17
CA ASN A 5 -23.95 -9.03 11.77
C ASN A 5 -25.35 -9.05 11.14
N ALA A 6 -26.37 -9.49 11.87
CA ALA A 6 -27.74 -9.45 11.41
C ALA A 6 -28.21 -8.00 11.16
N TYR A 7 -27.88 -7.08 12.08
CA TYR A 7 -28.17 -5.66 11.93
C TYR A 7 -27.45 -5.04 10.71
N LEU A 8 -26.15 -5.29 10.55
CA LEU A 8 -25.38 -4.78 9.41
C LEU A 8 -25.90 -5.32 8.08
N THR A 9 -26.30 -6.60 8.04
CA THR A 9 -26.91 -7.22 6.85
C THR A 9 -28.23 -6.55 6.51
N ALA A 10 -29.10 -6.30 7.50
CA ALA A 10 -30.37 -5.60 7.30
C ALA A 10 -30.16 -4.15 6.84
N LEU A 11 -29.19 -3.43 7.42
CA LEU A 11 -28.83 -2.06 7.05
C LEU A 11 -28.39 -1.97 5.57
N LEU A 12 -27.61 -2.96 5.11
CA LEU A 12 -27.14 -3.04 3.73
C LEU A 12 -28.25 -3.38 2.74
N GLN A 13 -29.20 -4.23 3.12
CA GLN A 13 -30.39 -4.51 2.30
C GLN A 13 -31.30 -3.27 2.19
N GLN A 14 -31.38 -2.46 3.25
CA GLN A 14 -32.15 -1.23 3.26
C GLN A 14 -31.47 -0.10 2.45
N SER A 15 -30.14 -0.10 2.32
CA SER A 15 -29.39 0.93 1.59
C SER A 15 -28.41 0.33 0.57
N PRO A 16 -28.86 0.12 -0.69
CA PRO A 16 -27.99 -0.37 -1.77
C PRO A 16 -26.73 0.47 -1.97
N MET A 17 -26.83 1.79 -1.77
CA MET A 17 -25.70 2.72 -1.89
C MET A 17 -24.61 2.47 -0.84
N LEU A 18 -24.98 2.12 0.39
CA LEU A 18 -24.02 1.75 1.42
C LEU A 18 -23.27 0.48 1.03
N GLY A 19 -23.96 -0.49 0.43
CA GLY A 19 -23.33 -1.70 -0.06
C GLY A 19 -22.32 -1.46 -1.18
N VAL A 20 -22.64 -0.58 -2.14
CA VAL A 20 -21.70 -0.14 -3.18
C VAL A 20 -20.49 0.56 -2.56
N ALA A 21 -20.69 1.43 -1.56
CA ALA A 21 -19.59 2.13 -0.90
C ALA A 21 -18.64 1.17 -0.17
N VAL A 22 -19.17 0.15 0.53
CA VAL A 22 -18.35 -0.88 1.19
C VAL A 22 -17.58 -1.72 0.16
N MET A 23 -18.25 -2.14 -0.92
CA MET A 23 -17.60 -2.87 -2.02
C MET A 23 -16.45 -2.05 -2.64
N MET A 24 -16.69 -0.76 -2.88
CA MET A 24 -15.68 0.14 -3.42
C MET A 24 -14.51 0.35 -2.47
N ASN A 25 -14.78 0.50 -1.17
CA ASN A 25 -13.73 0.56 -0.16
C ASN A 25 -12.86 -0.70 -0.18
N ASN A 26 -13.46 -1.90 -0.27
CA ASN A 26 -12.71 -3.15 -0.35
C ASN A 26 -11.82 -3.21 -1.60
N TYR A 27 -12.34 -2.77 -2.74
CA TYR A 27 -11.57 -2.68 -3.98
C TYR A 27 -10.40 -1.69 -3.86
N PHE A 28 -10.66 -0.48 -3.34
CA PHE A 28 -9.61 0.53 -3.14
C PHE A 28 -8.55 0.10 -2.13
N HIS A 29 -8.94 -0.60 -1.07
CA HIS A 29 -8.00 -1.20 -0.13
C HIS A 29 -7.07 -2.21 -0.82
N ASP A 30 -7.62 -3.05 -1.71
CA ASP A 30 -6.84 -4.04 -2.44
C ASP A 30 -5.87 -3.36 -3.45
N VAL A 31 -6.36 -2.36 -4.17
CA VAL A 31 -5.54 -1.51 -5.06
C VAL A 31 -4.42 -0.80 -4.28
N ALA A 32 -4.72 -0.23 -3.10
CA ALA A 32 -3.73 0.44 -2.27
C ALA A 32 -2.63 -0.53 -1.82
N THR A 33 -2.98 -1.77 -1.47
CA THR A 33 -1.99 -2.81 -1.14
C THR A 33 -1.08 -3.13 -2.34
N ALA A 34 -1.66 -3.29 -3.53
CA ALA A 34 -0.89 -3.52 -4.74
C ALA A 34 0.03 -2.33 -5.08
N MET A 35 -0.48 -1.09 -4.95
CA MET A 35 0.29 0.13 -5.16
C MET A 35 1.45 0.26 -4.17
N LEU A 36 1.24 -0.10 -2.90
CA LEU A 36 2.29 -0.11 -1.89
C LEU A 36 3.42 -1.07 -2.31
N ALA A 37 3.08 -2.31 -2.68
CA ALA A 37 4.06 -3.30 -3.13
C ALA A 37 4.77 -2.87 -4.43
N ALA A 38 4.01 -2.40 -5.43
CA ALA A 38 4.55 -1.93 -6.69
C ALA A 38 5.50 -0.74 -6.51
N SER A 39 5.15 0.23 -5.65
CA SER A 39 6.01 1.38 -5.36
C SER A 39 7.35 0.96 -4.73
N ALA A 40 7.34 0.00 -3.81
CA ALA A 40 8.55 -0.55 -3.21
C ALA A 40 9.40 -1.29 -4.26
N PHE A 41 8.78 -2.07 -5.14
CA PHE A 41 9.45 -2.79 -6.22
C PHE A 41 10.08 -1.83 -7.24
N CYS A 42 9.30 -0.86 -7.76
CA CYS A 42 9.79 0.13 -8.72
C CYS A 42 10.98 0.91 -8.18
N LEU A 43 10.93 1.30 -6.89
CA LEU A 43 12.00 2.07 -6.29
C LEU A 43 13.24 1.22 -5.99
N TYR A 44 13.06 -0.07 -5.66
CA TYR A 44 14.15 -1.03 -5.61
C TYR A 44 14.81 -1.24 -6.98
N ALA A 45 14.03 -1.35 -8.06
CA ALA A 45 14.55 -1.44 -9.42
C ALA A 45 15.31 -0.17 -9.82
N ALA A 46 14.75 1.02 -9.53
CA ALA A 46 15.40 2.30 -9.78
C ALA A 46 16.74 2.43 -9.02
N HIS A 47 16.80 1.95 -7.78
CA HIS A 47 18.04 1.91 -7.00
C HIS A 47 19.10 1.01 -7.65
N ARG A 48 18.73 -0.18 -8.14
CA ARG A 48 19.66 -1.08 -8.84
C ARG A 48 20.22 -0.45 -10.11
N VAL A 49 19.39 0.25 -10.87
CA VAL A 49 19.84 1.00 -12.06
C VAL A 49 20.78 2.13 -11.64
N GLN A 50 20.46 2.88 -10.59
CA GLN A 50 21.33 3.93 -10.07
C GLN A 50 22.71 3.39 -9.64
N GLU A 51 22.76 2.26 -8.92
CA GLU A 51 24.02 1.60 -8.53
C GLU A 51 24.85 1.20 -9.76
N SER A 52 24.21 0.76 -10.85
CA SER A 52 24.93 0.36 -12.07
C SER A 52 25.54 1.53 -12.84
N LEU A 53 24.90 2.70 -12.82
CA LEU A 53 25.42 3.91 -13.48
C LEU A 53 26.54 4.56 -12.66
N ASN A 54 26.44 4.52 -11.33
CA ASN A 54 27.41 5.08 -10.38
C ASN A 54 27.81 6.55 -10.67
N THR A 55 26.89 7.33 -11.26
CA THR A 55 27.09 8.75 -11.52
C THR A 55 26.39 9.63 -10.47
N PRO A 56 26.92 10.83 -10.17
CA PRO A 56 26.28 11.76 -9.25
C PRO A 56 24.89 12.21 -9.71
N ASP A 57 24.66 12.34 -11.02
CA ASP A 57 23.37 12.73 -11.59
C ASP A 57 22.32 11.62 -11.43
N ALA A 58 22.70 10.35 -11.57
CA ALA A 58 21.81 9.22 -11.31
C ALA A 58 21.38 9.16 -9.84
N ALA A 59 22.30 9.47 -8.91
CA ALA A 59 22.00 9.57 -7.49
C ALA A 59 21.01 10.71 -7.20
N LEU A 60 21.21 11.88 -7.80
CA LEU A 60 20.31 13.03 -7.65
C LEU A 60 18.91 12.74 -8.22
N PHE A 61 18.83 12.11 -9.41
CA PHE A 61 17.57 11.69 -10.01
C PHE A 61 16.83 10.66 -9.13
N PHE A 62 17.55 9.67 -8.59
CA PHE A 62 16.98 8.68 -7.68
C PHE A 62 16.44 9.32 -6.40
N LEU A 63 17.17 10.27 -5.80
CA LEU A 63 16.72 10.99 -4.59
C LEU A 63 15.46 11.82 -4.85
N LYS A 64 15.36 12.48 -6.02
CA LYS A 64 14.14 13.20 -6.44
C LYS A 64 12.97 12.22 -6.62
N THR A 65 13.20 11.13 -7.33
CA THR A 65 12.19 10.08 -7.54
C THR A 65 11.69 9.49 -6.21
N HIS A 66 12.61 9.19 -5.29
CA HIS A 66 12.28 8.70 -3.96
C HIS A 66 11.33 9.65 -3.21
N ARG A 67 11.55 10.97 -3.25
CA ARG A 67 10.65 11.94 -2.58
C ARG A 67 9.21 11.86 -3.07
N VAL A 68 9.02 11.77 -4.39
CA VAL A 68 7.67 11.65 -4.97
C VAL A 68 7.06 10.31 -4.55
N MET A 69 7.83 9.22 -4.63
CA MET A 69 7.39 7.89 -4.23
C MET A 69 7.02 7.79 -2.74
N VAL A 70 7.69 8.54 -1.84
CA VAL A 70 7.31 8.61 -0.41
C VAL A 70 5.87 9.10 -0.23
N ARG A 71 5.43 10.07 -1.04
CA ARG A 71 4.05 10.59 -0.95
C ARG A 71 3.05 9.50 -1.36
N PHE A 72 3.32 8.80 -2.46
CA PHE A 72 2.50 7.67 -2.90
C PHE A 72 2.45 6.53 -1.88
N PHE A 73 3.61 6.13 -1.34
CA PHE A 73 3.70 5.10 -0.31
C PHE A 73 2.90 5.46 0.93
N ARG A 74 3.03 6.71 1.43
CA ARG A 74 2.28 7.18 2.60
C ARG A 74 0.78 7.20 2.35
N PHE A 75 0.36 7.68 1.18
CA PHE A 75 -1.06 7.70 0.82
C PHE A 75 -1.64 6.28 0.79
N ALA A 76 -0.99 5.36 0.08
CA ALA A 76 -1.40 3.95 0.01
C ALA A 76 -1.43 3.30 1.39
N PHE A 77 -0.40 3.52 2.21
CA PHE A 77 -0.31 2.97 3.56
C PHE A 77 -1.42 3.48 4.48
N TRP A 78 -1.69 4.79 4.48
CA TRP A 78 -2.80 5.35 5.26
C TRP A 78 -4.15 4.82 4.79
N TRP A 79 -4.34 4.67 3.48
CA TRP A 79 -5.56 4.10 2.93
C TRP A 79 -5.76 2.64 3.33
N ILE A 80 -4.69 1.83 3.36
CA ILE A 80 -4.76 0.44 3.85
C ILE A 80 -5.25 0.40 5.30
N ILE A 81 -4.71 1.27 6.16
CA ILE A 81 -5.12 1.32 7.58
C ILE A 81 -6.58 1.78 7.70
N LEU A 82 -6.93 2.91 7.08
CA LEU A 82 -8.26 3.52 7.21
C LEU A 82 -9.34 2.69 6.51
N GLY A 83 -9.08 2.26 5.28
CA GLY A 83 -9.97 1.40 4.49
C GLY A 83 -10.05 -0.03 5.04
N GLY A 84 -9.08 -0.46 5.84
CA GLY A 84 -9.14 -1.72 6.58
C GLY A 84 -10.21 -1.74 7.68
N VAL A 85 -10.59 -0.58 8.23
CA VAL A 85 -11.60 -0.49 9.30
C VAL A 85 -12.99 -0.88 8.79
N PRO A 86 -13.56 -0.24 7.74
CA PRO A 86 -14.84 -0.69 7.19
C PRO A 86 -14.78 -2.15 6.72
N ARG A 87 -13.65 -2.56 6.13
CA ARG A 87 -13.48 -3.94 5.64
C ARG A 87 -13.62 -4.96 6.77
N THR A 88 -13.01 -4.72 7.94
CA THR A 88 -13.10 -5.65 9.08
C THR A 88 -14.47 -5.65 9.74
N VAL A 89 -15.11 -4.48 9.86
CA VAL A 89 -16.46 -4.35 10.44
C VAL A 89 -17.51 -5.07 9.59
N PHE A 90 -17.46 -4.91 8.26
CA PHE A 90 -18.45 -5.51 7.34
C PHE A 90 -18.04 -6.89 6.79
N TYR A 91 -16.89 -7.44 7.20
CA TYR A 91 -16.33 -8.68 6.67
C TYR A 91 -17.31 -9.86 6.71
N ALA A 92 -17.94 -10.08 7.86
CA ALA A 92 -18.84 -11.21 8.05
C ALA A 92 -20.15 -11.06 7.25
N SER A 93 -20.61 -9.83 7.04
CA SER A 93 -21.88 -9.53 6.36
C SER A 93 -21.74 -9.57 4.84
N PHE A 94 -20.59 -9.18 4.29
CA PHE A 94 -20.34 -9.14 2.84
C PHE A 94 -19.56 -10.33 2.29
N GLU A 95 -18.45 -10.71 2.94
CA GLU A 95 -17.52 -11.70 2.38
C GLU A 95 -17.81 -13.09 2.97
N TRP A 96 -17.98 -13.22 4.28
CA TRP A 96 -18.16 -14.55 4.88
C TRP A 96 -19.49 -15.21 4.47
N ASN A 97 -20.62 -14.53 4.64
CA ASN A 97 -21.93 -15.11 4.31
C ASN A 97 -22.13 -15.37 2.81
N HIS A 98 -21.55 -14.54 1.93
CA HIS A 98 -21.66 -14.74 0.48
C HIS A 98 -20.79 -15.90 -0.04
N PHE A 99 -19.62 -16.14 0.57
CA PHE A 99 -18.65 -17.15 0.13
C PHE A 99 -18.72 -18.47 0.90
N ALA A 100 -19.28 -18.49 2.11
CA ALA A 100 -19.49 -19.71 2.90
C ALA A 100 -20.38 -20.71 2.15
N ASP A 101 -21.45 -20.23 1.51
CA ASP A 101 -22.37 -21.06 0.74
C ASP A 101 -21.76 -21.58 -0.58
N LYS A 102 -20.64 -20.99 -1.04
CA LYS A 102 -20.02 -21.27 -2.33
C LYS A 102 -18.71 -22.08 -2.24
N GLN A 103 -18.34 -22.58 -1.06
CA GLN A 103 -17.06 -23.28 -0.81
C GLN A 103 -15.80 -22.47 -1.19
N GLN A 104 -15.89 -21.14 -1.31
CA GLN A 104 -14.78 -20.28 -1.73
C GLN A 104 -13.94 -19.74 -0.56
N VAL A 105 -14.24 -20.19 0.66
CA VAL A 105 -13.51 -19.81 1.88
C VAL A 105 -12.00 -20.03 1.76
N PRO A 106 -11.49 -21.15 1.20
CA PRO A 106 -10.04 -21.35 1.04
C PRO A 106 -9.39 -20.29 0.14
N ALA A 107 -10.03 -19.93 -0.98
CA ALA A 107 -9.53 -18.90 -1.88
C ALA A 107 -9.50 -17.52 -1.20
N LEU A 108 -10.50 -17.21 -0.39
CA LEU A 108 -10.55 -15.99 0.39
C LEU A 108 -9.42 -15.94 1.44
N MET A 109 -9.10 -17.05 2.10
CA MET A 109 -7.98 -17.13 3.04
C MET A 109 -6.64 -16.88 2.33
N VAL A 110 -6.40 -17.53 1.20
CA VAL A 110 -5.17 -17.34 0.40
C VAL A 110 -5.00 -15.88 0.00
N LYS A 111 -6.09 -15.22 -0.43
CA LYS A 111 -6.08 -13.78 -0.72
C LYS A 111 -5.58 -12.97 0.48
N HIS A 112 -6.15 -13.17 1.67
CA HIS A 112 -5.76 -12.40 2.85
C HIS A 112 -4.31 -12.65 3.27
N VAL A 113 -3.84 -13.90 3.20
CA VAL A 113 -2.43 -14.23 3.47
C VAL A 113 -1.51 -13.54 2.49
N LEU A 114 -1.81 -13.61 1.18
CA LEU A 114 -1.03 -12.94 0.14
C LEU A 114 -0.97 -11.42 0.37
N MET A 115 -2.11 -10.81 0.68
CA MET A 115 -2.20 -9.36 0.93
C MET A 115 -1.38 -8.97 2.17
N ALA A 116 -1.47 -9.73 3.25
CA ALA A 116 -0.66 -9.50 4.45
C ALA A 116 0.84 -9.59 4.15
N VAL A 117 1.25 -10.61 3.38
CA VAL A 117 2.65 -10.77 2.96
C VAL A 117 3.11 -9.58 2.12
N LEU A 118 2.31 -9.12 1.17
CA LEU A 118 2.65 -7.96 0.32
C LEU A 118 2.79 -6.67 1.14
N VAL A 119 1.90 -6.42 2.11
CA VAL A 119 2.00 -5.25 2.99
C VAL A 119 3.27 -5.33 3.84
N VAL A 120 3.51 -6.46 4.51
CA VAL A 120 4.69 -6.66 5.37
C VAL A 120 5.97 -6.50 4.55
N TRP A 121 6.05 -7.17 3.41
CA TRP A 121 7.19 -7.09 2.50
C TRP A 121 7.42 -5.65 2.02
N GLY A 122 6.37 -4.95 1.57
CA GLY A 122 6.48 -3.59 1.09
C GLY A 122 6.94 -2.62 2.18
N VAL A 123 6.45 -2.76 3.41
CA VAL A 123 6.91 -1.96 4.56
C VAL A 123 8.37 -2.25 4.89
N VAL A 124 8.79 -3.52 4.90
CA VAL A 124 10.19 -3.90 5.16
C VAL A 124 11.12 -3.39 4.05
N ALA A 125 10.73 -3.55 2.79
CA ALA A 125 11.47 -3.05 1.64
C ALA A 125 11.64 -1.53 1.72
N TRP A 126 10.58 -0.81 2.08
CA TRP A 126 10.61 0.65 2.25
C TRP A 126 11.57 1.09 3.37
N ARG A 127 11.54 0.39 4.52
CA ARG A 127 12.44 0.68 5.64
C ARG A 127 13.92 0.48 5.25
N ARG A 128 14.24 -0.62 4.56
CA ARG A 128 15.59 -0.91 4.06
C ARG A 128 16.05 0.15 3.08
N LEU A 129 15.17 0.59 2.19
CA LEU A 129 15.47 1.61 1.21
C LEU A 129 15.71 2.99 1.85
N LYS A 130 14.92 3.37 2.85
CA LYS A 130 15.11 4.63 3.57
C LYS A 130 16.52 4.74 4.17
N ALA A 131 17.06 3.64 4.70
CA ALA A 131 18.43 3.60 5.19
C ALA A 131 19.46 3.83 4.07
N LYS A 132 19.28 3.17 2.91
CA LYS A 132 20.13 3.37 1.72
C LYS A 132 20.09 4.80 1.19
N VAL A 133 18.90 5.40 1.13
CA VAL A 133 18.68 6.79 0.71
C VAL A 133 19.39 7.77 1.64
N ALA A 134 19.35 7.54 2.96
CA ALA A 134 20.05 8.39 3.92
C ALA A 134 21.57 8.35 3.71
N LEU A 135 22.15 7.17 3.47
CA LEU A 135 23.57 7.01 3.14
C LEU A 135 23.92 7.72 1.83
N LEU A 136 23.13 7.53 0.78
CA LEU A 136 23.36 8.16 -0.53
C LEU A 136 23.26 9.70 -0.46
N SER A 137 22.32 10.22 0.34
CA SER A 137 22.20 11.66 0.57
C SER A 137 23.43 12.23 1.30
N GLN A 138 24.07 11.46 2.16
CA GLN A 138 25.30 11.85 2.86
C GLN A 138 26.55 11.71 1.96
N SER A 139 26.55 10.86 0.95
CA SER A 139 27.66 10.76 0.01
C SER A 139 27.60 11.80 -1.12
N LEU A 140 26.50 12.56 -1.25
CA LEU A 140 26.36 13.59 -2.29
C LEU A 140 27.29 14.79 -2.04
N ALA A 141 27.92 15.29 -3.11
CA ALA A 141 28.71 16.53 -3.09
C ALA A 141 27.87 17.74 -2.63
N PRO A 142 28.46 18.73 -1.94
CA PRO A 142 27.74 19.88 -1.38
C PRO A 142 26.89 20.63 -2.42
N GLU A 143 27.43 20.82 -3.63
CA GLU A 143 26.76 21.51 -4.74
C GLU A 143 25.46 20.82 -5.17
N LEU A 144 25.47 19.48 -5.20
CA LEU A 144 24.31 18.67 -5.58
C LEU A 144 23.26 18.64 -4.46
N ARG A 145 23.69 18.75 -3.19
CA ARG A 145 22.76 18.87 -2.06
C ARG A 145 21.97 20.17 -2.12
N VAL A 146 22.61 21.29 -2.48
CA VAL A 146 21.93 22.58 -2.66
C VAL A 146 20.87 22.47 -3.75
N LYS A 147 21.17 21.84 -4.90
CA LYS A 147 20.19 21.60 -5.96
C LYS A 147 19.03 20.71 -5.50
N LEU A 148 19.32 19.70 -4.69
CA LEU A 148 18.31 18.81 -4.12
C LEU A 148 17.40 19.56 -3.12
N ASP A 149 17.93 20.50 -2.34
CA ASP A 149 17.18 21.27 -1.35
C ASP A 149 16.42 22.47 -1.93
N ALA A 150 16.87 23.03 -3.07
CA ALA A 150 16.20 24.13 -3.77
C ALA A 150 14.80 23.79 -4.31
N GLU A 151 14.47 22.50 -4.42
CA GLU A 151 13.14 22.01 -4.84
C GLU A 151 12.21 21.63 -3.67
N LYS A 152 12.51 22.07 -2.44
CA LYS A 152 11.61 21.92 -1.29
C LYS A 152 10.49 22.95 -1.32
#